data_AF-A0A382Y429-F1
#
_entry.id   AF-A0A382Y429-F1
#
_cell.length_a   1.000
_cell.length_b   1.000
_cell.length_c   1.000
_cell.angle_alpha   90.00
_cell.angle_beta   90.00
_cell.angle_gamma   90.00
#
_symmetry.space_group_name_H-M   'P 1'
#
loop_
_entity.id
_entity.type
_entity.pdbx_description
1 polymer ?
#
loop_
_entity_poly.entity_id
_entity_poly.type
_entity_poly.pdbx_seq_one_letter_code
_entity_poly.pdbx_strand_id
1 'polypeptide(L)'
;MEMSRDLHVAFAKELEIEGIVLDGLAASGIRGIRLILEAGLNVEFCDTSTLATNTIAENLKLNKIGSNIYNVPVEELLQKKKY
;
A
#
# COMPACT_ATOMS: atom_id res chain seq x y z
N MET A 1 2.72 14.28 7.07
CA MET A 1 2.38 13.79 5.70
C MET A 1 0.89 13.45 5.53
N GLU A 2 -0.02 14.08 6.28
CA GLU A 2 -1.46 13.80 6.21
C GLU A 2 -2.08 14.31 4.91
N MET A 3 -1.94 15.61 4.63
CA MET A 3 -2.40 16.24 3.38
C MET A 3 -1.90 15.50 2.12
N SER A 4 -0.65 15.03 2.13
CA SER A 4 -0.12 14.25 1.00
C SER A 4 -0.95 12.99 0.76
N ARG A 5 -1.34 12.26 1.81
CA ARG A 5 -2.17 11.05 1.68
C ARG A 5 -3.60 11.37 1.28
N ASP A 6 -4.17 12.49 1.77
CA ASP A 6 -5.48 12.95 1.32
C ASP A 6 -5.50 13.22 -0.18
N LEU A 7 -4.45 13.85 -0.71
CA LEU A 7 -4.30 14.08 -2.14
C LEU A 7 -4.22 12.76 -2.93
N HIS A 8 -3.51 11.75 -2.43
CA HIS A 8 -3.45 10.44 -3.11
C HIS A 8 -4.84 9.79 -3.17
N VAL A 9 -5.62 9.84 -2.09
CA VAL A 9 -7.00 9.33 -2.07
C VAL A 9 -7.89 10.11 -3.03
N ALA A 10 -7.79 11.45 -3.03
CA ALA A 10 -8.57 12.29 -3.93
C ALA A 10 -8.25 11.99 -5.40
N PHE A 11 -6.97 11.90 -5.77
CA PHE A 11 -6.59 11.54 -7.13
C PHE A 11 -7.01 10.13 -7.52
N ALA A 12 -6.85 9.14 -6.63
CA ALA A 12 -7.27 7.77 -6.89
C ALA A 12 -8.74 7.63 -7.24
N LYS A 13 -9.62 8.46 -6.65
CA LYS A 13 -11.05 8.47 -6.95
C LYS A 13 -11.38 9.04 -8.34
N GLU A 14 -10.55 9.93 -8.85
CA GLU A 14 -10.78 10.60 -10.14
C GLU A 14 -10.09 9.89 -11.31
N LEU A 15 -8.99 9.15 -11.05
CA LEU A 15 -8.12 8.61 -12.10
C LEU A 15 -8.52 7.23 -12.64
N GLU A 16 -9.67 6.67 -12.24
CA GLU A 16 -10.17 5.35 -12.68
C GLU A 16 -9.06 4.26 -12.68
N ILE A 17 -8.31 4.16 -11.58
CA ILE A 17 -7.16 3.25 -11.50
C ILE A 17 -7.63 1.80 -11.47
N GLU A 18 -7.24 1.03 -12.49
CA GLU A 18 -7.49 -0.42 -12.57
C GLU A 18 -6.27 -1.24 -12.12
N GLY A 19 -6.52 -2.49 -11.72
CA GLY A 19 -5.48 -3.45 -11.38
C GLY A 19 -5.05 -3.42 -9.91
N ILE A 20 -3.79 -3.76 -9.65
CA ILE A 20 -3.19 -3.80 -8.31
C ILE A 20 -2.23 -2.61 -8.20
N VAL A 21 -2.36 -1.82 -7.14
CA VAL A 21 -1.46 -0.72 -6.81
C VAL A 21 -0.41 -1.18 -5.80
N LEU A 22 0.81 -0.68 -5.91
CA LEU A 22 1.89 -0.96 -4.96
C LEU A 22 2.16 0.24 -4.04
N ASP A 23 1.99 0.06 -2.73
CA ASP A 23 2.60 0.95 -1.73
C ASP A 23 4.03 0.47 -1.44
N GLY A 24 4.97 0.93 -2.26
CA GLY A 24 6.31 0.34 -2.39
C GLY A 24 7.31 0.69 -1.29
N LEU A 25 7.03 1.73 -0.50
CA LEU A 25 7.83 2.21 0.64
C LEU A 25 6.89 2.47 1.80
N ALA A 26 6.20 1.41 2.22
CA ALA A 26 4.94 1.50 2.95
C ALA A 26 5.10 1.99 4.40
N ALA A 27 6.24 1.75 5.05
CA ALA A 27 6.48 2.00 6.48
C ALA A 27 5.36 1.41 7.37
N SER A 28 4.35 2.19 7.76
CA SER A 28 3.20 1.69 8.51
C SER A 28 2.06 1.13 7.65
N GLY A 29 2.13 1.29 6.32
CA GLY A 29 1.09 0.91 5.36
C GLY A 29 -0.06 1.90 5.27
N ILE A 30 0.02 3.04 5.97
CA ILE A 30 -1.13 3.96 6.09
C ILE A 30 -1.60 4.54 4.75
N ARG A 31 -0.72 4.70 3.75
CA ARG A 31 -1.13 5.20 2.42
C ARG A 31 -1.93 4.13 1.70
N GLY A 32 -1.40 2.92 1.54
CA GLY A 32 -2.11 1.83 0.89
C GLY A 32 -3.41 1.45 1.60
N ILE A 33 -3.43 1.42 2.94
CA ILE A 33 -4.64 1.14 3.73
C ILE A 33 -5.75 2.15 3.42
N ARG A 34 -5.43 3.44 3.37
CA ARG A 34 -6.42 4.48 3.03
C ARG A 34 -6.88 4.38 1.59
N LEU A 35 -6.00 4.04 0.65
CA LEU A 35 -6.39 3.80 -0.74
C LEU A 35 -7.37 2.62 -0.88
N ILE A 36 -7.20 1.55 -0.09
CA ILE A 36 -8.16 0.45 -0.03
C ILE A 36 -9.50 0.92 0.55
N LEU A 37 -9.49 1.52 1.75
CA LEU A 37 -10.71 1.84 2.48
C LEU A 37 -11.50 3.00 1.87
N GLU A 38 -10.81 4.00 1.37
CA GLU A 38 -11.43 5.26 0.94
C GLU A 38 -11.59 5.35 -0.57
N ALA A 39 -10.75 4.68 -1.36
CA ALA A 39 -10.81 4.70 -2.82
C ALA A 39 -11.11 3.33 -3.46
N GLY A 40 -11.28 2.26 -2.67
CA GLY A 40 -11.70 0.94 -3.18
C GLY A 40 -10.65 0.22 -4.03
N LEU A 41 -9.38 0.64 -3.96
CA LEU A 41 -8.31 0.06 -4.75
C LEU A 41 -7.81 -1.27 -4.15
N ASN A 42 -7.30 -2.15 -5.01
CA ASN A 42 -6.53 -3.31 -4.56
C ASN A 42 -5.08 -2.89 -4.39
N VAL A 43 -4.57 -2.89 -3.15
CA VAL A 43 -3.21 -2.44 -2.86
C VAL A 43 -2.40 -3.57 -2.25
N GLU A 44 -1.17 -3.74 -2.69
CA GLU A 44 -0.14 -4.56 -2.05
C GLU A 44 0.96 -3.68 -1.44
N PHE A 45 1.68 -4.22 -0.47
CA PHE A 45 2.61 -3.45 0.36
C PHE A 45 4.04 -3.98 0.23
N CYS A 46 5.01 -3.08 0.20
CA CYS A 46 6.43 -3.44 0.23
C CYS A 46 7.20 -2.52 1.18
N ASP A 47 8.10 -3.10 1.96
CA ASP A 47 9.09 -2.35 2.75
C ASP A 47 10.32 -3.22 3.01
N THR A 48 11.51 -2.61 3.10
CA THR A 48 12.75 -3.34 3.40
C THR A 48 12.87 -3.70 4.88
N SER A 49 12.21 -2.94 5.76
CA SER A 49 12.28 -3.17 7.21
C SER A 49 11.32 -4.26 7.66
N THR A 50 11.84 -5.30 8.29
CA THR A 50 11.01 -6.35 8.92
C THR A 50 10.08 -5.78 10.01
N LEU A 51 10.50 -4.71 10.70
CA LEU A 51 9.63 -4.01 11.66
C LEU A 51 8.46 -3.32 10.95
N ALA A 52 8.71 -2.71 9.79
CA ALA A 52 7.67 -2.08 8.97
C ALA A 52 6.68 -3.12 8.45
N THR A 53 7.14 -4.23 7.88
CA THR A 53 6.24 -5.28 7.37
C THR A 53 5.40 -5.93 8.46
N ASN A 54 5.95 -6.15 9.65
CA ASN A 54 5.16 -6.58 10.81
C ASN A 54 4.12 -5.54 11.24
N THR A 55 4.49 -4.25 11.23
CA THR A 55 3.57 -3.15 11.54
C THR A 55 2.43 -3.05 10.52
N ILE A 56 2.75 -3.22 9.23
CA ILE A 56 1.77 -3.28 8.15
C ILE A 56 0.80 -4.43 8.39
N ALA A 57 1.30 -5.63 8.73
CA ALA A 57 0.46 -6.80 8.99
C ALA A 57 -0.54 -6.57 10.14
N GLU A 58 -0.10 -6.00 11.26
CA GLU A 58 -0.99 -5.67 12.38
C GLU A 58 -2.00 -4.58 11.99
N ASN A 59 -1.58 -3.55 11.25
CA ASN A 59 -2.50 -2.50 10.80
C ASN A 59 -3.55 -3.04 9.81
N LEU A 60 -3.17 -3.94 8.89
CA LEU A 60 -4.12 -4.60 7.99
C LEU A 60 -5.12 -5.44 8.77
N LYS A 61 -4.66 -6.18 9.78
CA LYS A 61 -5.53 -6.95 10.68
C LYS A 61 -6.50 -6.07 11.46
N LEU A 62 -6.04 -4.95 12.01
CA LEU A 62 -6.90 -3.97 12.71
C LEU A 62 -8.01 -3.42 11.80
N ASN A 63 -7.72 -3.26 10.51
CA ASN A 63 -8.67 -2.78 9.51
C ASN A 63 -9.43 -3.89 8.77
N LYS A 64 -9.21 -5.17 9.13
CA LYS A 64 -9.83 -6.35 8.49
C LYS A 64 -9.57 -6.44 6.97
N ILE A 65 -8.36 -6.07 6.55
CA ILE A 65 -7.93 -6.08 5.14
C ILE A 65 -7.06 -7.31 4.88
N GLY A 66 -7.37 -8.04 3.81
CA GLY A 66 -6.50 -9.08 3.25
C GLY A 66 -5.68 -8.53 2.09
N SER A 67 -4.35 -8.54 2.19
CA SER A 67 -3.43 -8.07 1.14
C SER A 67 -2.04 -8.69 1.28
N ASN A 68 -1.26 -8.70 0.20
CA ASN A 68 0.13 -9.18 0.19
C ASN A 68 1.09 -8.12 0.75
N ILE A 69 2.07 -8.59 1.53
CA ILE A 69 3.14 -7.78 2.10
C ILE A 69 4.48 -8.41 1.70
N TYR A 70 5.36 -7.60 1.10
CA TYR A 70 6.69 -8.02 0.67
C TYR A 70 7.76 -7.37 1.54
N ASN A 71 8.69 -8.18 2.05
CA ASN A 71 9.85 -7.69 2.81
C ASN A 71 11.13 -7.75 1.97
N VAL A 72 11.23 -6.89 0.96
CA VAL A 72 12.35 -6.80 0.01
C VAL A 72 12.55 -5.33 -0.43
N PRO A 73 13.69 -4.98 -1.05
CA PRO A 73 13.80 -3.72 -1.78
C PRO A 73 12.75 -3.64 -2.89
N VAL A 74 12.14 -2.46 -3.04
CA VAL A 74 11.05 -2.26 -4.01
C VAL A 74 11.51 -2.53 -5.44
N GLU A 75 12.78 -2.23 -5.74
CA GLU A 75 13.41 -2.46 -7.04
C GLU A 75 13.44 -3.94 -7.39
N GLU A 76 13.75 -4.82 -6.42
CA GLU A 76 13.75 -6.27 -6.62
C GLU A 76 12.34 -6.80 -6.88
N LEU A 77 11.32 -6.22 -6.23
CA LEU A 77 9.92 -6.58 -6.46
C LEU A 77 9.48 -6.17 -7.86
N LEU A 78 9.81 -4.95 -8.29
CA LEU A 78 9.44 -4.40 -9.60
C LEU A 78 10.14 -5.11 -10.77
N GLN A 79 11.30 -5.73 -10.55
CA GLN A 79 11.93 -6.61 -11.53
C GLN A 79 11.15 -7.92 -11.74
N LYS A 80 10.39 -8.38 -10.74
CA LYS A 80 9.67 -9.67 -10.75
C LYS A 80 8.20 -9.52 -11.11
N LYS A 81 7.58 -8.37 -10.80
CA LYS A 81 6.15 -8.13 -10.97
C LYS A 81 5.88 -6.74 -11.53
N LYS A 82 4.96 -6.67 -12.50
CA LYS A 82 4.42 -5.42 -13.03
C LYS A 82 3.15 -5.04 -12.28
N TYR A 83 3.01 -3.74 -12.03
CA TYR A 83 1.83 -3.09 -11.46
C TYR A 83 1.38 -2.04 -12.46
#